data_AF-A0A6B3GWF7-F1
#
_entry.id   AF-A0A6B3GWF7-F1
#
_cell.length_a   1.000
_cell.length_b   1.000
_cell.length_c   1.000
_cell.angle_alpha   90.00
_cell.angle_beta   90.00
_cell.angle_gamma   90.00
#
_symmetry.space_group_name_H-M   'P 1'
#
loop_
_entity.id
_entity.type
_entity.pdbx_description
1 polymer ?
#
loop_
_entity_poly.entity_id
_entity_poly.type
_entity_poly.pdbx_seq_one_letter_code
_entity_poly.pdbx_strand_id
1 'polypeptide(L)'
;LWPAFWMLGADYFDKGRPWPYTGEIDIMEHVGKEPNTTYSTLHAPAYNGAAGYGAPYSLPGGANFADGFHTFAVDWNSKGMTFRVDGNVTHTVDKEELESTRGPWVFDHDFFLILNNAVGGDWPGPPDATTRFPQKMSIDYIKVWQ
;
A
#
# COMPACT_ATOMS: atom_id res chain seq x y z
N LEU A 1 -5.20 -0.12 -14.73
CA LEU A 1 -5.50 -1.18 -13.74
C LEU A 1 -4.74 -0.81 -12.48
N TRP A 2 -5.37 -1.00 -11.33
CA TRP A 2 -4.84 -0.57 -10.05
C TRP A 2 -5.20 -1.59 -8.95
N PRO A 3 -4.50 -2.73 -8.90
CA PRO A 3 -4.64 -3.64 -7.78
C PRO A 3 -3.95 -3.10 -6.54
N ALA A 4 -4.59 -3.31 -5.40
CA ALA A 4 -4.14 -2.84 -4.10
C ALA A 4 -4.34 -3.90 -3.02
N PHE A 5 -3.33 -4.03 -2.15
CA PHE A 5 -3.36 -4.76 -0.89
C PHE A 5 -2.98 -3.78 0.21
N TRP A 6 -3.96 -3.44 1.04
CA TRP A 6 -3.85 -2.31 1.96
C TRP A 6 -4.70 -2.51 3.21
N MET A 7 -4.63 -1.55 4.12
CA MET A 7 -5.32 -1.58 5.40
C MET A 7 -5.89 -0.20 5.73
N LEU A 8 -7.03 -0.19 6.42
CA LEU A 8 -7.63 1.03 6.97
C LEU A 8 -7.92 0.85 8.46
N GLY A 9 -7.80 1.94 9.23
CA GLY A 9 -8.10 1.91 10.67
C GLY A 9 -9.53 1.47 10.97
N ALA A 10 -9.69 0.52 11.89
CA ALA A 10 -10.98 -0.05 12.28
C ALA A 10 -11.95 0.96 12.91
N ASP A 11 -11.40 2.02 13.53
CA ASP A 11 -12.16 3.16 14.04
C ASP A 11 -13.04 3.85 12.98
N TYR A 12 -12.80 3.60 11.68
CA TYR A 12 -13.67 4.05 10.59
C TYR A 12 -15.11 3.52 10.75
N PHE A 13 -15.25 2.22 11.00
CA PHE A 13 -16.55 1.58 11.19
C PHE A 13 -16.98 1.60 12.65
N ASP A 14 -16.04 1.36 13.58
CA ASP A 14 -16.37 1.20 14.99
C ASP A 14 -16.73 2.52 15.68
N LYS A 15 -16.11 3.62 15.24
CA LYS A 15 -16.25 4.94 15.87
C LYS A 15 -16.66 6.05 14.90
N GLY A 16 -16.81 5.74 13.61
CA GLY A 16 -17.14 6.73 12.58
C GLY A 16 -16.02 7.76 12.35
N ARG A 17 -14.77 7.45 12.72
CA ARG A 17 -13.64 8.35 12.53
C ARG A 17 -13.34 8.41 11.01
N PRO A 18 -13.37 9.58 10.36
CA PRO A 18 -13.25 9.65 8.92
C PRO A 18 -11.79 9.50 8.46
N TRP A 19 -11.59 9.08 7.21
CA TRP A 19 -10.31 9.22 6.53
C TRP A 19 -9.93 10.71 6.39
N PRO A 20 -8.64 11.09 6.50
CA PRO A 20 -7.47 10.25 6.74
C PRO A 20 -7.15 10.02 8.23
N TYR A 21 -8.03 10.42 9.15
CA TYR A 21 -7.73 10.38 10.58
C TYR A 21 -7.60 8.98 11.14
N THR A 22 -8.24 7.99 10.52
CA THR A 22 -8.11 6.56 10.87
C THR A 22 -6.81 5.92 10.44
N GLY A 23 -6.00 6.59 9.61
CA GLY A 23 -4.81 5.99 9.04
C GLY A 23 -5.11 4.97 7.93
N GLU A 24 -4.19 4.91 6.97
CA GLU A 24 -4.16 3.96 5.86
C GLU A 24 -2.74 3.41 5.69
N ILE A 25 -2.63 2.10 5.48
CA ILE A 25 -1.35 1.41 5.26
C ILE A 25 -1.46 0.65 3.95
N ASP A 26 -0.85 1.18 2.90
CA ASP A 26 -0.74 0.50 1.61
C ASP A 26 0.48 -0.40 1.63
N ILE A 27 0.23 -1.70 1.75
CA ILE A 27 1.29 -2.72 1.72
C ILE A 27 1.80 -2.84 0.28
N MET A 28 0.87 -2.83 -0.68
CA MET A 28 1.17 -2.79 -2.11
C MET A 28 0.07 -2.07 -2.86
N GLU A 29 0.48 -1.07 -3.64
CA GLU A 29 -0.27 -0.59 -4.79
C GLU A 29 0.53 -0.81 -6.06
N HIS A 30 -0.16 -1.15 -7.15
CA HIS A 30 0.44 -1.31 -8.47
C HIS A 30 -0.31 -0.47 -9.50
N VAL A 31 0.41 0.09 -10.46
CA VAL A 31 -0.18 0.84 -11.56
C VAL A 31 0.14 0.10 -12.85
N GLY A 32 -0.90 -0.39 -13.56
CA GLY A 32 -0.70 -1.29 -14.70
C GLY A 32 0.16 -0.77 -15.86
N LYS A 33 0.34 0.56 -15.99
CA LYS A 33 1.25 1.18 -16.98
C LYS A 33 2.73 1.19 -16.54
N GLU A 34 2.99 0.86 -15.28
CA GLU A 34 4.31 0.74 -14.64
C GLU A 34 4.50 -0.70 -14.14
N PRO A 35 4.55 -1.68 -15.07
CA PRO A 35 4.35 -3.10 -14.75
C PRO A 35 5.41 -3.68 -13.81
N ASN A 36 6.57 -3.04 -13.71
CA ASN A 36 7.70 -3.44 -12.89
C ASN A 36 7.75 -2.74 -11.52
N THR A 37 6.83 -1.83 -11.20
CA THR A 37 6.90 -0.98 -10.01
C THR A 37 5.65 -1.12 -9.13
N THR A 38 5.86 -1.24 -7.82
CA THR A 38 4.84 -1.15 -6.78
C THR A 38 5.16 -0.06 -5.79
N TYR A 39 4.17 0.35 -5.01
CA TYR A 39 4.29 1.43 -4.02
C TYR A 39 3.80 0.92 -2.67
N SER A 40 4.52 1.29 -1.62
CA SER A 40 4.04 1.18 -0.24
C SER A 40 3.92 2.59 0.32
N THR A 41 2.76 2.90 0.88
CA THR A 41 2.41 4.28 1.26
C THR A 41 1.66 4.27 2.59
N LEU A 42 1.92 5.29 3.41
CA LEU A 42 1.16 5.60 4.59
C LEU A 42 0.35 6.86 4.36
N HIS A 43 -0.92 6.84 4.77
CA HIS A 43 -1.75 8.03 4.80
C HIS A 43 -2.25 8.37 6.21
N ALA A 44 -2.13 9.64 6.57
CA ALA A 44 -2.59 10.24 7.81
C ALA A 44 -2.97 11.72 7.58
N PRO A 45 -3.57 12.43 8.55
CA PRO A 45 -3.99 13.83 8.36
C PRO A 45 -2.90 14.77 7.85
N ALA A 46 -1.64 14.55 8.25
CA ALA A 46 -0.52 15.39 7.84
C ALA A 46 0.15 14.95 6.51
N TYR A 47 -0.12 13.74 6.03
CA TYR A 47 0.48 13.17 4.82
C TYR A 47 -0.52 12.21 4.18
N ASN A 48 -1.31 12.67 3.22
CA ASN A 48 -2.37 11.88 2.58
C ASN A 48 -2.57 12.24 1.10
N GLY A 49 -3.35 11.44 0.39
CA GLY A 49 -3.55 11.58 -1.05
C GLY A 49 -2.21 11.58 -1.78
N ALA A 50 -2.02 12.53 -2.71
CA ALA A 50 -0.76 12.66 -3.45
C ALA A 50 0.46 13.01 -2.58
N ALA A 51 0.26 13.41 -1.32
CA ALA A 51 1.32 13.68 -0.34
C ALA A 51 1.47 12.57 0.70
N GLY A 52 1.00 11.35 0.41
CA GLY A 52 1.26 10.16 1.22
C GLY A 52 2.75 9.94 1.45
N TYR A 53 3.09 9.36 2.60
CA TYR A 53 4.47 9.03 2.94
C TYR A 53 4.78 7.62 2.47
N GLY A 54 5.49 7.49 1.36
CA GLY A 54 5.73 6.19 0.76
C GLY A 54 6.97 6.16 -0.12
N ALA A 55 7.24 4.98 -0.66
CA ALA A 55 8.34 4.76 -1.60
C ALA A 55 7.94 3.78 -2.71
N PRO A 56 8.39 4.03 -3.96
CA PRO A 56 8.30 3.05 -5.02
C PRO A 56 9.35 1.94 -4.83
N TYR A 57 9.04 0.75 -5.34
CA TYR A 57 9.98 -0.33 -5.52
C TYR A 57 9.81 -0.96 -6.90
N SER A 58 10.89 -1.03 -7.67
CA SER A 58 10.92 -1.70 -8.97
C SER A 58 11.67 -3.02 -8.89
N LEU A 59 11.12 -4.07 -9.51
CA LEU A 59 11.82 -5.35 -9.63
C LEU A 59 13.14 -5.19 -10.40
N PRO A 60 14.21 -5.90 -9.98
CA PRO A 60 15.50 -5.86 -10.66
C PRO A 60 15.40 -6.44 -12.07
N GLY A 61 16.26 -5.98 -12.98
CA GLY A 61 16.35 -6.50 -14.33
C GLY A 61 15.15 -6.20 -15.23
N GLY A 62 14.21 -5.35 -14.78
CA GLY A 62 13.02 -4.99 -15.56
C GLY A 62 11.95 -6.08 -15.62
N ALA A 63 11.96 -7.02 -14.67
CA ALA A 63 10.89 -8.00 -14.53
C ALA A 63 9.56 -7.33 -14.17
N ASN A 64 8.44 -7.95 -14.53
CA ASN A 64 7.11 -7.43 -14.21
C ASN A 64 6.48 -8.21 -13.06
N PHE A 65 5.72 -7.52 -12.22
CA PHE A 65 4.97 -8.14 -11.12
C PHE A 65 3.85 -9.07 -11.59
N ALA A 66 3.43 -8.96 -12.86
CA ALA A 66 2.41 -9.81 -13.44
C ALA A 66 2.95 -11.17 -13.94
N ASP A 67 4.28 -11.36 -13.99
CA ASP A 67 4.90 -12.56 -14.57
C ASP A 67 4.96 -13.74 -13.57
N GLY A 68 4.67 -13.50 -12.28
CA GLY A 68 4.69 -14.52 -11.23
C GLY A 68 4.06 -14.04 -9.92
N PHE A 69 3.97 -14.95 -8.94
CA PHE A 69 3.58 -14.57 -7.58
C PHE A 69 4.77 -13.93 -6.86
N HIS A 70 4.46 -12.87 -6.11
CA HIS A 70 5.39 -12.16 -5.26
C HIS A 70 4.81 -12.04 -3.86
N THR A 71 5.68 -11.98 -2.85
CA THR A 71 5.25 -11.78 -1.46
C THR A 71 5.40 -10.31 -1.07
N PHE A 72 4.29 -9.69 -0.70
CA PHE A 72 4.25 -8.32 -0.16
C PHE A 72 3.97 -8.41 1.34
N ALA A 73 4.77 -7.73 2.14
CA ALA A 73 4.65 -7.80 3.60
C ALA A 73 4.96 -6.45 4.25
N VAL A 74 4.34 -6.22 5.40
CA VAL A 74 4.71 -5.16 6.34
C VAL A 74 4.94 -5.80 7.70
N ASP A 75 6.13 -5.59 8.27
CA ASP A 75 6.35 -5.80 9.70
C ASP A 75 5.99 -4.50 10.41
N TRP A 76 5.06 -4.55 11.36
CA TRP A 76 4.56 -3.38 12.07
C TRP A 76 4.67 -3.60 13.58
N ASN A 77 5.28 -2.65 14.28
CA ASN A 77 5.37 -2.65 15.73
C ASN A 77 5.27 -1.21 16.28
N SER A 78 5.45 -1.06 17.60
CA SER A 78 5.32 0.23 18.29
C SER A 78 6.35 1.30 17.89
N LYS A 79 7.43 0.93 17.18
CA LYS A 79 8.49 1.85 16.72
C LYS A 79 8.35 2.25 15.26
N GLY A 80 7.55 1.56 14.46
CA GLY A 80 7.46 1.84 13.04
C GLY A 80 7.07 0.63 12.18
N MET A 81 7.36 0.73 10.89
CA MET A 81 7.02 -0.27 9.88
C MET A 81 8.20 -0.59 8.96
N THR A 82 8.29 -1.83 8.49
CA THR A 82 9.24 -2.24 7.46
C THR A 82 8.51 -3.04 6.38
N PHE A 83 8.49 -2.50 5.17
CA PHE A 83 7.86 -3.10 4.00
C PHE A 83 8.85 -3.96 3.24
N ARG A 84 8.35 -5.07 2.69
CA ARG A 84 9.16 -6.02 1.92
C ARG A 84 8.43 -6.50 0.68
N VAL A 85 9.24 -6.75 -0.35
CA VAL A 85 8.87 -7.48 -1.56
C VAL A 85 9.84 -8.65 -1.70
N ASP A 86 9.31 -9.87 -1.72
CA ASP A 86 10.09 -11.13 -1.79
C ASP A 86 11.16 -11.24 -0.70
N GLY A 87 10.83 -10.75 0.49
CA GLY A 87 11.72 -10.72 1.65
C GLY A 87 12.78 -9.61 1.63
N ASN A 88 12.92 -8.86 0.53
CA ASN A 88 13.82 -7.71 0.46
C ASN A 88 13.16 -6.47 1.07
N VAL A 89 13.87 -5.73 1.92
CA VAL A 89 13.38 -4.46 2.47
C VAL A 89 13.30 -3.41 1.36
N THR A 90 12.12 -2.82 1.19
CA THR A 90 11.84 -1.82 0.14
C THR A 90 11.56 -0.45 0.72
N HIS A 91 10.99 -0.38 1.92
CA HIS A 91 10.70 0.85 2.62
C HIS A 91 10.73 0.62 4.13
N THR A 92 11.28 1.57 4.87
CA THR A 92 11.29 1.58 6.33
C THR A 92 10.73 2.92 6.80
N VAL A 93 9.84 2.87 7.77
CA VAL A 93 9.26 4.04 8.42
C VAL A 93 9.57 3.95 9.90
N ASP A 94 10.41 4.86 10.38
CA ASP A 94 10.62 5.06 11.81
C ASP A 94 9.57 6.05 12.34
N LYS A 95 8.92 5.72 13.47
CA LYS A 95 7.86 6.55 14.04
C LYS A 95 8.37 7.91 14.49
N GLU A 96 9.52 7.96 15.17
CA GLU A 96 10.06 9.21 15.71
C GLU A 96 10.51 10.14 14.57
N GLU A 97 11.13 9.58 13.53
CA GLU A 97 11.50 10.32 12.33
C GLU A 97 10.25 10.85 11.60
N LEU A 98 9.23 10.02 11.40
CA LEU A 98 8.00 10.45 10.72
C LEU A 98 7.29 11.57 11.50
N GLU A 99 7.17 11.43 12.83
CA GLU A 99 6.55 12.43 13.69
C GLU A 99 7.30 13.76 13.68
N SER A 100 8.63 13.73 13.63
CA SER A 100 9.46 14.95 13.59
C SER A 100 9.53 15.62 12.22
N THR A 101 9.28 14.88 11.13
CA THR A 101 9.45 15.39 9.75
C THR A 101 8.15 15.62 8.99
N ARG A 102 7.07 14.91 9.32
CA ARG A 102 5.81 14.93 8.57
C ARG A 102 4.62 15.28 9.45
N GLY A 103 4.47 14.60 10.58
CA GLY A 103 3.35 14.82 11.49
C GLY A 103 2.94 13.56 12.24
N PRO A 104 1.84 13.63 13.03
CA PRO A 104 1.51 12.61 14.03
C PRO A 104 1.39 11.19 13.46
N TRP A 105 1.82 10.20 14.27
CA TRP A 105 1.55 8.80 14.04
C TRP A 105 0.09 8.47 14.40
N VAL A 106 -0.61 7.74 13.52
CA VAL A 106 -2.01 7.30 13.74
C VAL A 106 -2.19 5.80 13.54
N PHE A 107 -1.10 5.03 13.53
CA PHE A 107 -1.11 3.58 13.28
C PHE A 107 -0.84 2.83 14.58
N ASP A 108 -1.60 3.13 15.63
CA ASP A 108 -1.47 2.56 16.99
C ASP A 108 -2.81 2.08 17.57
N HIS A 109 -3.72 1.71 16.68
CA HIS A 109 -4.99 1.04 16.99
C HIS A 109 -5.25 -0.07 15.97
N ASP A 110 -6.40 -0.75 16.05
CA ASP A 110 -6.73 -1.85 15.15
C ASP A 110 -6.95 -1.39 13.70
N PHE A 111 -6.61 -2.26 12.75
CA PHE A 111 -6.77 -2.08 11.30
C PHE A 111 -7.42 -3.33 10.69
N PHE A 112 -8.17 -3.15 9.62
CA PHE A 112 -8.71 -4.25 8.81
C PHE A 112 -8.09 -4.25 7.41
N LEU A 113 -8.00 -5.44 6.80
CA LEU A 113 -7.41 -5.64 5.48
C LEU A 113 -8.41 -5.33 4.36
N ILE A 114 -7.90 -4.76 3.27
CA ILE A 114 -8.65 -4.49 2.04
C ILE A 114 -7.85 -5.02 0.85
N LEU A 115 -8.55 -5.70 -0.05
CA LEU A 115 -8.03 -6.21 -1.32
C LEU A 115 -8.99 -5.78 -2.43
N ASN A 116 -8.48 -5.07 -3.42
CA ASN A 116 -9.27 -4.69 -4.58
C ASN A 116 -8.42 -4.61 -5.85
N ASN A 117 -9.10 -4.63 -6.99
CA ASN A 117 -8.51 -4.37 -8.30
C ASN A 117 -9.31 -3.27 -9.00
N ALA A 118 -8.92 -2.02 -8.79
CA ALA A 118 -9.59 -0.87 -9.37
C ALA A 118 -9.31 -0.75 -10.87
N VAL A 119 -10.28 -0.18 -11.60
CA VAL A 119 -10.19 0.10 -13.04
C VAL A 119 -10.41 1.60 -13.24
N GLY A 120 -9.34 2.31 -13.61
CA GLY A 120 -9.36 3.77 -13.63
C GLY A 120 -9.02 4.38 -12.27
N GLY A 121 -9.09 5.71 -12.19
CA GLY A 121 -8.71 6.51 -11.02
C GLY A 121 -7.80 7.66 -11.44
N ASP A 122 -7.73 8.70 -10.61
CA ASP A 122 -6.93 9.91 -10.91
C ASP A 122 -5.44 9.59 -11.06
N TRP A 123 -4.92 8.66 -10.26
CA TRP A 123 -3.53 8.25 -10.30
C TRP A 123 -3.18 7.29 -11.45
N PRO A 124 -3.83 6.11 -11.62
CA PRO A 124 -3.52 5.23 -12.75
C PRO A 124 -3.92 5.84 -14.10
N GLY A 125 -4.90 6.75 -14.12
CA GLY A 125 -5.58 7.22 -15.32
C GLY A 125 -6.65 6.24 -15.80
N PRO A 126 -7.53 6.67 -16.73
CA PRO A 126 -8.54 5.78 -17.31
C PRO A 126 -7.89 4.68 -18.16
N PRO A 127 -8.53 3.50 -18.28
CA PRO A 127 -8.11 2.51 -19.27
C PRO A 127 -8.25 3.06 -20.69
N ASP A 128 -7.39 2.61 -21.60
CA ASP A 128 -7.40 2.99 -23.02
C ASP A 128 -7.50 1.75 -23.93
N ALA A 129 -7.36 1.93 -25.25
CA ALA A 129 -7.42 0.86 -26.23
C ALA A 129 -6.31 -0.21 -26.10
N THR A 130 -5.24 0.09 -25.36
CA THR A 130 -4.17 -0.87 -25.06
C THR A 130 -4.51 -1.76 -23.87
N THR A 131 -5.44 -1.32 -23.02
CA THR A 131 -5.87 -2.09 -21.84
C THR A 131 -6.58 -3.37 -22.28
N ARG A 132 -6.07 -4.53 -21.83
CA ARG A 132 -6.66 -5.84 -22.11
C ARG A 132 -7.59 -6.23 -20.98
N PHE A 133 -8.77 -6.75 -21.30
CA PHE A 133 -9.70 -7.32 -20.33
C PHE A 133 -10.06 -8.77 -20.71
N PRO A 134 -10.42 -9.64 -19.75
CA PRO A 134 -10.47 -9.39 -18.30
C PRO A 134 -9.08 -9.33 -17.65
N GLN A 135 -9.02 -8.77 -16.44
CA GLN A 135 -7.80 -8.70 -15.62
C GLN A 135 -8.06 -9.34 -14.26
N LYS A 136 -7.01 -9.92 -13.65
CA LYS A 136 -7.11 -10.65 -12.38
C LYS A 136 -6.01 -10.21 -11.43
N MET A 137 -6.38 -9.98 -10.18
CA MET A 137 -5.47 -9.99 -9.04
C MET A 137 -5.62 -11.36 -8.39
N SER A 138 -4.59 -12.20 -8.48
CA SER A 138 -4.61 -13.55 -7.91
C SER A 138 -3.88 -13.54 -6.58
N ILE A 139 -4.50 -14.10 -5.54
CA ILE A 139 -3.96 -14.13 -4.17
C ILE A 139 -3.88 -15.59 -3.75
N ASP A 140 -2.66 -16.07 -3.47
CA ASP A 140 -2.44 -17.44 -2.99
C ASP A 140 -2.78 -17.55 -1.50
N TYR A 141 -2.27 -16.63 -0.67
CA TYR A 141 -2.55 -16.60 0.76
C TYR A 141 -2.45 -15.19 1.35
N ILE A 142 -3.05 -15.04 2.54
CA ILE A 142 -2.75 -13.98 3.50
C ILE A 142 -2.34 -14.66 4.81
N LYS A 143 -1.29 -14.16 5.44
CA LYS A 143 -0.81 -14.64 6.74
C LYS A 143 -0.56 -13.42 7.64
N VAL A 144 -0.90 -13.57 8.91
CA VAL A 144 -0.70 -12.57 9.96
C VAL A 144 0.00 -13.26 11.13
N TRP A 145 1.00 -12.61 11.70
CA TRP A 145 1.83 -13.16 12.79
C TRP A 145 1.91 -12.17 13.95
N GLN A 146 2.31 -12.67 15.13
CA GLN A 146 2.53 -11.90 16.36
C GLN A 146 3.82 -12.36 17.03
#